data_AF-A0A1H5SNW0-F1
#
_entry.id   AF-A0A1H5SNW0-F1
#
_cell.length_a   1.000
_cell.length_b   1.000
_cell.length_c   1.000
_cell.angle_alpha   90.00
_cell.angle_beta   90.00
_cell.angle_gamma   90.00
#
_symmetry.space_group_name_H-M   'P 1'
#
loop_
_entity.id
_entity.type
_entity.pdbx_description
1 polymer ?
#
loop_
_entity_poly.entity_id
_entity_poly.type
_entity_poly.pdbx_seq_one_letter_code
_entity_poly.pdbx_strand_id
1 'polypeptide(L)'
;MELKEFLESNLNEKLIDCTISARRKKDEKKAYRVKIRPVKINDKLLFQAEEFVGRQAFHKNLEKGELIEAIKEYLKEFSQAQFNLTDATGLVLASKYKEGQEQHYTIKLKKAKEVKAMRDLNHNKKKRYILEEGILVPFLVDLGVMTKEGKIVNSRYDKFKQINRFLEFIEDILPSLSKDREQTIIDFGCGKSYLTFAMYYYLKVLKGYDIRVIGLDLKEDVINNCNALAKDYGYDKLNFYVGDIASYKDVDAVDMVVTLHACDTATDYALANAVKWGAKVILSVPCCQHEANKTIDNEILKPVMDYGILKERLAAIITDASRAKMLEANGYDTQILEFIDMEHTPKNLLIRGVKNSKKEGNKGARLENDTMNQALNLDLTLSRLI
;
A
#
# COMPACT_ATOMS: atom_id res chain seq x y z
N MET A 1 18.06 7.30 -44.52
CA MET A 1 17.75 7.99 -43.26
C MET A 1 18.99 7.92 -42.41
N GLU A 2 19.57 9.08 -42.12
CA GLU A 2 20.75 9.16 -41.27
C GLU A 2 20.37 9.03 -39.79
N LEU A 3 21.33 8.64 -38.95
CA LEU A 3 21.09 8.49 -37.51
C LEU A 3 20.66 9.82 -36.88
N LYS A 4 21.30 10.93 -37.26
CA LYS A 4 21.02 12.25 -36.70
C LYS A 4 19.57 12.67 -36.99
N GLU A 5 19.14 12.57 -38.25
CA GLU A 5 17.76 12.87 -38.67
C GLU A 5 16.73 12.00 -37.92
N PHE A 6 17.04 10.71 -37.75
CA PHE A 6 16.19 9.79 -37.01
C PHE A 6 16.04 10.23 -35.54
N LEU A 7 17.14 10.54 -34.86
CA LEU A 7 17.10 10.96 -33.46
C LEU A 7 16.40 12.31 -33.29
N GLU A 8 16.67 13.29 -34.16
CA GLU A 8 16.00 14.58 -34.15
C GLU A 8 14.49 14.46 -34.34
N SER A 9 14.04 13.53 -35.18
CA SER A 9 12.62 13.32 -35.45
C SER A 9 11.89 12.51 -34.37
N ASN A 10 12.59 11.65 -33.62
CA ASN A 10 11.98 10.67 -32.72
C ASN A 10 12.24 10.93 -31.23
N LEU A 11 13.17 11.81 -30.88
CA LEU A 11 13.36 12.30 -29.50
C LEU A 11 12.43 13.49 -29.23
N ASN A 12 11.17 13.18 -28.98
CA ASN A 12 10.11 14.14 -28.66
C ASN A 12 9.09 13.51 -27.70
N GLU A 13 7.97 14.18 -27.46
CA GLU A 13 6.92 13.73 -26.54
C GLU A 13 6.32 12.37 -26.92
N LYS A 14 6.35 11.96 -28.19
CA LYS A 14 5.85 10.66 -28.63
C LYS A 14 6.75 9.49 -28.22
N LEU A 15 7.97 9.74 -27.75
CA LEU A 15 8.86 8.70 -27.25
C LEU A 15 8.31 8.12 -25.95
N ILE A 16 8.04 6.82 -25.91
CA ILE A 16 7.67 6.12 -24.68
C ILE A 16 8.93 5.76 -23.89
N ASP A 17 9.88 5.11 -24.57
CA ASP A 17 11.22 4.83 -24.07
C ASP A 17 12.18 4.49 -25.21
N CYS A 18 13.47 4.62 -24.94
CA CYS A 18 14.54 4.07 -25.73
C CYS A 18 15.40 3.15 -24.85
N THR A 19 15.70 1.95 -25.33
CA THR A 19 16.59 0.99 -24.65
C THR A 19 17.82 0.74 -25.50
N ILE A 20 18.98 1.12 -25.00
CA ILE A 20 20.29 0.83 -25.58
C ILE A 20 20.87 -0.39 -24.88
N SER A 21 21.22 -1.42 -25.65
CA SER A 21 21.59 -2.72 -25.10
C SER A 21 22.55 -3.48 -26.03
N ALA A 22 22.91 -4.71 -25.65
CA ALA A 22 23.93 -5.52 -26.31
C ALA A 22 25.30 -4.81 -26.37
N ARG A 23 25.86 -4.54 -25.18
CA ARG A 23 27.23 -4.05 -25.04
C ARG A 23 28.19 -5.07 -25.65
N ARG A 24 29.10 -4.61 -26.51
CA ARG A 24 29.99 -5.50 -27.28
C ARG A 24 31.06 -6.17 -26.43
N LYS A 25 31.57 -5.47 -25.42
CA LYS A 25 32.55 -5.99 -24.46
C LYS A 25 31.91 -6.03 -23.10
N LYS A 26 31.98 -7.18 -22.42
CA LYS A 26 31.57 -7.29 -21.02
C LYS A 26 32.58 -6.54 -20.16
N ASP A 27 32.06 -5.64 -19.33
CA ASP A 27 32.83 -4.89 -18.33
C ASP A 27 31.88 -4.60 -17.17
N GLU A 28 32.15 -5.19 -16.00
CA GLU A 28 31.28 -5.08 -14.83
C GLU A 28 31.26 -3.66 -14.24
N LYS A 29 32.27 -2.84 -14.56
CA LYS A 29 32.39 -1.45 -14.09
C LYS A 29 31.65 -0.46 -14.99
N LYS A 30 31.08 -0.92 -16.11
CA LYS A 30 30.38 -0.05 -17.06
C LYS A 30 28.95 -0.51 -17.31
N ALA A 31 28.12 0.39 -17.81
CA ALA A 31 26.70 0.14 -17.97
C ALA A 31 26.42 -1.03 -18.93
N TYR A 32 25.72 -2.07 -18.51
CA TYR A 32 25.35 -3.18 -19.42
C TYR A 32 24.09 -2.87 -20.23
N ARG A 33 23.32 -1.85 -19.82
CA ARG A 33 22.10 -1.37 -20.46
C ARG A 33 21.88 0.10 -20.10
N VAL A 34 21.33 0.86 -21.03
CA VAL A 34 20.86 2.24 -20.78
C VAL A 34 19.39 2.33 -21.18
N LYS A 35 18.54 2.85 -20.30
CA LYS A 35 17.14 3.16 -20.60
C LYS A 35 16.94 4.66 -20.60
N ILE A 36 16.28 5.18 -21.61
CA ILE A 36 16.01 6.61 -21.78
C ILE A 36 14.50 6.80 -21.85
N ARG A 37 13.98 7.78 -21.14
CA ARG A 37 12.56 8.17 -21.21
C ARG A 37 12.41 9.69 -21.18
N PRO A 38 11.43 10.27 -21.87
CA PRO A 38 11.13 11.68 -21.69
C PRO A 38 10.55 11.95 -20.29
N VAL A 39 10.87 13.12 -19.75
CA VAL A 39 10.39 13.63 -18.47
C VAL A 39 10.14 15.13 -18.57
N LYS A 40 9.08 15.63 -17.93
CA LYS A 40 8.80 17.06 -17.81
C LYS A 40 9.31 17.55 -16.45
N ILE A 41 10.27 18.47 -16.47
CA ILE A 41 10.85 19.10 -15.26
C ILE A 41 10.73 20.61 -15.45
N ASN A 42 10.06 21.31 -14.53
CA ASN A 42 9.79 22.75 -14.61
C ASN A 42 9.21 23.16 -15.98
N ASP A 43 8.21 22.40 -16.45
CA ASP A 43 7.57 22.53 -17.77
C ASP A 43 8.46 22.36 -19.02
N LYS A 44 9.74 22.04 -18.85
CA LYS A 44 10.65 21.70 -19.96
C LYS A 44 10.71 20.19 -20.19
N LEU A 45 10.67 19.78 -21.46
CA LEU A 45 10.88 18.39 -21.86
C LEU A 45 12.37 18.07 -21.82
N LEU A 46 12.76 17.20 -20.89
CA LEU A 46 14.09 16.62 -20.78
C LEU A 46 14.01 15.11 -20.99
N PHE A 47 15.16 14.46 -21.08
CA PHE A 47 15.23 13.01 -21.20
C PHE A 47 16.09 12.45 -20.08
N GLN A 48 15.50 11.55 -19.29
CA GLN A 48 16.21 10.86 -18.23
C GLN A 48 16.86 9.60 -18.79
N ALA A 49 18.18 9.55 -18.78
CA ALA A 49 18.98 8.36 -19.04
C ALA A 49 19.28 7.64 -17.72
N GLU A 50 18.94 6.36 -17.67
CA GLU A 50 19.18 5.43 -16.57
C GLU A 50 20.20 4.38 -17.02
N GLU A 51 21.41 4.47 -16.48
CA GLU A 51 22.53 3.56 -16.76
C GLU A 51 22.61 2.47 -15.71
N PHE A 52 22.54 1.20 -16.14
CA PHE A 52 22.60 0.05 -15.24
C PHE A 52 24.02 -0.51 -15.17
N VAL A 53 24.71 -0.35 -14.04
CA VAL A 53 26.08 -0.86 -13.79
C VAL A 53 26.03 -1.85 -12.64
N GLY A 54 26.32 -3.13 -12.91
CA GLY A 54 26.17 -4.19 -11.90
C GLY A 54 24.74 -4.23 -11.32
N ARG A 55 24.61 -3.97 -10.01
CA ARG A 55 23.31 -3.89 -9.29
C ARG A 55 22.80 -2.45 -9.10
N GLN A 56 23.53 -1.45 -9.55
CA GLN A 56 23.20 -0.03 -9.37
C GLN A 56 22.63 0.57 -10.65
N ALA A 57 21.82 1.62 -10.47
CA ALA A 57 21.29 2.44 -11.55
C ALA A 57 21.69 3.90 -11.32
N PHE A 58 22.24 4.55 -12.35
CA PHE A 58 22.64 5.96 -12.33
C PHE A 58 21.73 6.76 -13.24
N HIS A 59 21.27 7.92 -12.76
CA HIS A 59 20.31 8.74 -13.49
C HIS A 59 20.93 10.07 -13.91
N LYS A 60 20.71 10.47 -15.17
CA LYS A 60 21.07 11.78 -15.70
C LYS A 60 19.93 12.34 -16.53
N ASN A 61 19.58 13.61 -16.32
CA ASN A 61 18.62 14.32 -17.16
C ASN A 61 19.39 15.11 -18.23
N LEU A 62 19.00 14.97 -19.49
CA LEU A 62 19.66 15.54 -20.65
C LEU A 62 18.67 16.34 -21.49
N GLU A 63 19.12 17.46 -22.05
CA GLU A 63 18.39 18.13 -23.13
C GLU A 63 18.47 17.31 -24.43
N LYS A 64 17.58 17.60 -25.38
CA LYS A 64 17.49 16.83 -26.64
C LYS A 64 18.83 16.79 -27.40
N GLY A 65 19.53 17.92 -27.50
CA GLY A 65 20.83 17.99 -28.19
C GLY A 65 21.90 17.17 -27.49
N GLU A 66 21.98 17.28 -26.17
CA GLU A 66 22.93 16.49 -25.36
C GLU A 66 22.64 14.99 -25.44
N LEU A 67 21.35 14.61 -25.47
CA LEU A 67 20.95 13.23 -25.60
C LEU A 67 21.36 12.63 -26.96
N ILE A 68 21.26 13.40 -28.05
CA ILE A 68 21.68 12.94 -29.38
C ILE A 68 23.17 12.55 -29.36
N GLU A 69 24.02 13.39 -28.78
CA GLU A 69 25.44 13.09 -28.66
C GLU A 69 25.71 11.93 -27.70
N ALA A 70 24.99 11.86 -26.58
CA ALA A 70 25.10 10.72 -25.65
C ALA A 70 24.73 9.38 -26.31
N ILE A 71 23.66 9.34 -27.12
CA ILE A 71 23.26 8.12 -27.85
C ILE A 71 24.33 7.69 -28.86
N LYS A 72 24.95 8.64 -29.57
CA LYS A 72 26.07 8.32 -30.47
C LYS A 72 27.23 7.69 -29.71
N GLU A 73 27.56 8.24 -28.54
CA GLU A 73 28.66 7.72 -27.71
C GLU A 73 28.34 6.31 -27.18
N TYR A 74 27.12 6.07 -26.72
CA TYR A 74 26.70 4.72 -26.34
C TYR A 74 26.79 3.75 -27.53
N LEU A 75 26.35 4.15 -28.73
CA LEU A 75 26.40 3.28 -29.90
C LEU A 75 27.83 2.95 -30.39
N LYS A 76 28.88 3.58 -29.86
CA LYS A 76 30.26 3.10 -30.05
C LYS A 76 30.52 1.78 -29.29
N GLU A 77 29.92 1.62 -28.12
CA GLU A 77 30.12 0.48 -27.22
C GLU A 77 28.99 -0.57 -27.30
N PHE A 78 27.80 -0.16 -27.74
CA PHE A 78 26.60 -0.98 -27.86
C PHE A 78 26.27 -1.28 -29.33
N SER A 79 25.63 -2.41 -29.61
CA SER A 79 25.25 -2.77 -30.99
C SER A 79 23.83 -2.38 -31.37
N GLN A 80 22.95 -2.07 -30.40
CA GLN A 80 21.55 -1.78 -30.69
C GLN A 80 20.94 -0.72 -29.78
N ALA A 81 20.02 0.07 -30.35
CA ALA A 81 19.09 0.93 -29.64
C ALA A 81 17.66 0.73 -30.17
N GLN A 82 16.72 0.42 -29.28
CA GLN A 82 15.32 0.23 -29.60
C GLN A 82 14.50 1.40 -29.07
N PHE A 83 13.70 2.02 -29.95
CA PHE A 83 12.84 3.16 -29.65
C PHE A 83 11.39 2.71 -29.70
N ASN A 84 10.67 2.87 -28.61
CA ASN A 84 9.24 2.67 -28.54
C ASN A 84 8.56 4.03 -28.60
N LEU A 85 7.79 4.30 -29.65
CA LEU A 85 6.98 5.51 -29.79
C LEU A 85 5.50 5.17 -29.61
N THR A 86 4.67 6.19 -29.41
CA THR A 86 3.21 6.02 -29.37
C THR A 86 2.66 5.48 -30.68
N ASP A 87 3.20 5.88 -31.82
CA ASP A 87 2.71 5.54 -33.16
C ASP A 87 3.65 4.62 -33.97
N ALA A 88 4.83 4.27 -33.43
CA ALA A 88 5.82 3.49 -34.14
C ALA A 88 6.80 2.75 -33.21
N THR A 89 7.62 1.88 -33.79
CA THR A 89 8.78 1.27 -33.13
C THR A 89 9.99 1.40 -34.04
N GLY A 90 11.05 2.00 -33.52
CA GLY A 90 12.33 2.17 -34.19
C GLY A 90 13.36 1.17 -33.67
N LEU A 91 14.21 0.65 -34.56
CA LEU A 91 15.38 -0.14 -34.22
C LEU A 91 16.59 0.44 -34.95
N VAL A 92 17.61 0.80 -34.20
CA VAL A 92 18.92 1.22 -34.70
C VAL A 92 19.90 0.10 -34.39
N LEU A 93 20.54 -0.45 -35.42
CA LEU A 93 21.66 -1.38 -35.30
C LEU A 93 22.93 -0.66 -35.73
N ALA A 94 23.90 -0.60 -34.82
CA ALA A 94 25.20 0.03 -35.08
C ALA A 94 26.21 -1.02 -35.56
N SER A 95 27.08 -0.66 -36.50
CA SER A 95 28.26 -1.44 -36.83
C SER A 95 29.32 -1.31 -35.71
N LYS A 96 30.38 -2.13 -35.77
CA LYS A 96 31.48 -2.03 -34.80
C LYS A 96 32.23 -0.71 -35.02
N TYR A 97 32.34 0.10 -33.96
CA TYR A 97 33.12 1.33 -34.00
C TYR A 97 34.62 1.02 -34.18
N LYS A 98 35.26 1.80 -35.05
CA LYS A 98 36.71 1.78 -35.30
C LYS A 98 37.15 3.24 -35.39
N GLU A 99 38.18 3.59 -34.63
CA GLU A 99 38.72 4.95 -34.62
C GLU A 99 39.23 5.32 -36.02
N GLY A 100 38.86 6.52 -36.51
CA GLY A 100 39.18 6.98 -37.86
C GLY A 100 38.30 6.42 -38.98
N GLN A 101 37.29 5.59 -38.70
CA GLN A 101 36.32 5.12 -39.69
C GLN A 101 34.90 5.59 -39.37
N GLU A 102 34.13 5.89 -40.40
CA GLU A 102 32.71 6.24 -40.25
C GLU A 102 31.92 5.02 -39.75
N GLN A 103 31.10 5.22 -38.72
CA GLN A 103 30.26 4.16 -38.18
C GLN A 103 28.94 4.09 -38.95
N HIS A 104 28.63 2.90 -39.48
CA HIS A 104 27.40 2.67 -40.22
C HIS A 104 26.25 2.24 -39.30
N TYR A 105 25.05 2.75 -39.58
CA TYR A 105 23.83 2.44 -38.84
C TYR A 105 22.76 1.88 -39.77
N THR A 106 22.13 0.78 -39.39
CA THR A 106 20.91 0.29 -40.03
C THR A 106 19.73 0.69 -39.18
N ILE A 107 18.81 1.47 -39.74
CA ILE A 107 17.64 1.97 -39.01
C ILE A 107 16.36 1.41 -39.64
N LYS A 108 15.51 0.81 -38.80
CA LYS A 108 14.19 0.30 -39.18
C LYS A 108 13.14 1.00 -38.36
N LEU A 109 12.18 1.67 -39.01
CA LEU A 109 11.03 2.27 -38.38
C LEU A 109 9.76 1.55 -38.85
N LYS A 110 9.02 0.97 -37.91
CA LYS A 110 7.76 0.26 -38.18
C LYS A 110 6.62 1.01 -37.51
N LYS A 111 5.68 1.54 -38.31
CA LYS A 111 4.46 2.15 -37.79
C LYS A 111 3.63 1.09 -37.04
N ALA A 112 3.07 1.49 -35.90
CA ALA A 112 2.17 0.65 -35.13
C ALA A 112 0.79 0.60 -35.80
N LYS A 113 0.09 -0.53 -35.67
CA LYS A 113 -1.30 -0.67 -36.17
C LYS A 113 -2.30 0.12 -35.33
N GLU A 114 -1.94 0.37 -34.07
CA GLU A 114 -2.72 1.13 -33.09
C GLU A 114 -1.80 2.07 -32.31
N VAL A 115 -2.31 3.24 -31.93
CA VAL A 115 -1.56 4.23 -31.14
C VAL A 115 -1.48 3.73 -29.69
N LYS A 116 -0.26 3.50 -29.20
CA LYS A 116 0.02 3.15 -27.81
C LYS A 116 -0.19 4.36 -26.91
N ALA A 117 -0.78 4.15 -25.74
CA ALA A 117 -0.95 5.19 -24.73
C ALA A 117 0.43 5.75 -24.29
N MET A 118 0.51 7.08 -24.18
CA MET A 118 1.71 7.76 -23.73
C MET A 118 1.95 7.50 -22.23
N ARG A 119 3.20 7.31 -21.82
CA ARG A 119 3.55 7.26 -20.39
C ARG A 119 3.43 8.67 -19.81
N ASP A 120 2.94 8.77 -18.57
CA ASP A 120 2.91 10.05 -17.83
C ASP A 120 4.34 10.62 -17.76
N LEU A 121 4.51 11.80 -18.35
CA LEU A 121 5.80 12.49 -18.46
C LEU A 121 6.19 13.18 -17.16
N ASN A 122 5.32 13.23 -16.15
CA ASN A 122 5.66 13.84 -14.87
C ASN A 122 6.87 13.15 -14.23
N HIS A 123 7.89 13.95 -13.90
CA HIS A 123 9.12 13.47 -13.26
C HIS A 123 8.85 12.83 -11.90
N ASN A 124 7.87 13.36 -11.16
CA ASN A 124 7.24 12.65 -10.06
C ASN A 124 6.24 11.66 -10.63
N LYS A 125 6.45 10.36 -10.39
CA LYS A 125 5.35 9.40 -10.42
C LYS A 125 4.25 10.00 -9.53
N LYS A 126 3.17 10.53 -10.10
CA LYS A 126 2.01 10.91 -9.31
C LYS A 126 1.56 9.63 -8.64
N LYS A 127 1.76 9.54 -7.32
CA LYS A 127 1.23 8.44 -6.52
C LYS A 127 -0.28 8.45 -6.78
N ARG A 128 -0.79 7.38 -7.37
CA ARG A 128 -2.24 7.24 -7.58
C ARG A 128 -2.83 6.88 -6.23
N TYR A 129 -3.38 7.89 -5.58
CA TYR A 129 -4.15 7.74 -4.35
C TYR A 129 -5.58 7.32 -4.71
N ILE A 130 -6.22 6.54 -3.85
CA ILE A 130 -7.62 6.12 -4.00
C ILE A 130 -8.54 7.34 -3.87
N LEU A 131 -8.29 8.19 -2.88
CA LEU A 131 -8.88 9.51 -2.78
C LEU A 131 -7.97 10.47 -3.54
N GLU A 132 -8.44 11.00 -4.67
CA GLU A 132 -7.65 11.87 -5.53
C GLU A 132 -7.76 13.34 -5.09
N GLU A 133 -6.64 14.07 -5.17
CA GLU A 133 -6.65 15.53 -5.01
C GLU A 133 -7.42 16.20 -6.14
N GLY A 134 -8.23 17.21 -5.81
CA GLY A 134 -9.11 17.90 -6.74
C GLY A 134 -10.52 17.31 -6.82
N ILE A 135 -10.76 16.12 -6.25
CA ILE A 135 -12.10 15.57 -6.06
C ILE A 135 -12.56 15.90 -4.65
N LEU A 136 -13.65 16.64 -4.52
CA LEU A 136 -14.19 17.03 -3.22
C LEU A 136 -14.74 15.79 -2.48
N VAL A 137 -14.24 15.56 -1.27
CA VAL A 137 -14.72 14.50 -0.37
C VAL A 137 -15.12 15.14 0.96
N PRO A 138 -16.43 15.20 1.31
CA PRO A 138 -16.93 15.99 2.43
C PRO A 138 -16.21 15.73 3.76
N PHE A 139 -16.04 14.46 4.16
CA PHE A 139 -15.39 14.14 5.43
C PHE A 139 -13.91 14.54 5.49
N LEU A 140 -13.22 14.65 4.35
CA LEU A 140 -11.83 15.16 4.32
C LEU A 140 -11.78 16.67 4.57
N VAL A 141 -12.83 17.39 4.17
CA VAL A 141 -12.94 18.83 4.42
C VAL A 141 -13.16 19.11 5.89
N ASP A 142 -14.10 18.40 6.52
CA ASP A 142 -14.40 18.58 7.95
C ASP A 142 -13.24 18.14 8.85
N LEU A 143 -12.43 17.18 8.35
CA LEU A 143 -11.19 16.77 8.99
C LEU A 143 -10.04 17.79 8.86
N GLY A 144 -10.23 18.83 8.04
CA GLY A 144 -9.21 19.82 7.68
C GLY A 144 -8.09 19.25 6.82
N VAL A 145 -8.27 18.06 6.23
CA VAL A 145 -7.30 17.43 5.32
C VAL A 145 -7.42 18.00 3.92
N MET A 146 -8.63 18.39 3.52
CA MET A 146 -8.94 18.96 2.21
C MET A 146 -9.57 20.34 2.38
N THR A 147 -9.30 21.26 1.44
CA THR A 147 -9.99 22.54 1.38
C THR A 147 -11.32 22.40 0.66
N LYS A 148 -12.20 23.41 0.73
CA LYS A 148 -13.48 23.39 0.00
C LYS A 148 -13.30 23.35 -1.52
N GLU A 149 -12.13 23.73 -2.02
CA GLU A 149 -11.73 23.68 -3.43
C GLU A 149 -11.11 22.33 -3.83
N GLY A 150 -11.10 21.34 -2.93
CA GLY A 150 -10.59 19.99 -3.20
C GLY A 150 -9.07 19.83 -3.11
N LYS A 151 -8.35 20.87 -2.65
CA LYS A 151 -6.87 20.81 -2.48
C LYS A 151 -6.51 20.15 -1.15
N ILE A 152 -5.42 19.38 -1.12
CA ILE A 152 -4.95 18.80 0.14
C ILE A 152 -4.19 19.86 0.95
N VAL A 153 -4.51 19.97 2.24
CA VAL A 153 -3.82 20.87 3.15
C VAL A 153 -2.42 20.31 3.43
N ASN A 154 -1.38 21.06 3.04
CA ASN A 154 0.01 20.60 3.14
C ASN A 154 0.41 20.10 4.54
N SER A 155 -0.03 20.79 5.61
CA SER A 155 0.25 20.39 6.99
C SER A 155 -0.49 19.13 7.45
N ARG A 156 -1.44 18.63 6.66
CA ARG A 156 -2.23 17.41 6.92
C ARG A 156 -1.97 16.33 5.86
N TYR A 157 -0.94 16.48 5.04
CA TYR A 157 -0.62 15.54 3.96
C TYR A 157 -0.28 14.13 4.47
N ASP A 158 0.34 14.01 5.65
CA ASP A 158 0.60 12.71 6.27
C ASP A 158 -0.69 11.96 6.61
N LYS A 159 -1.69 12.69 7.14
CA LYS A 159 -3.02 12.15 7.38
C LYS A 159 -3.74 11.72 6.09
N PHE A 160 -3.59 12.50 5.01
CA PHE A 160 -4.12 12.11 3.69
C PHE A 160 -3.48 10.81 3.18
N LYS A 161 -2.16 10.65 3.32
CA LYS A 161 -1.46 9.41 2.99
C LYS A 161 -1.92 8.24 3.84
N GLN A 162 -2.12 8.45 5.14
CA GLN A 162 -2.60 7.42 6.06
C GLN A 162 -3.98 6.90 5.66
N ILE A 163 -4.93 7.79 5.39
CA ILE A 163 -6.29 7.41 4.95
C ILE A 163 -6.21 6.60 3.66
N ASN A 164 -5.44 7.06 2.68
CA ASN A 164 -5.28 6.32 1.42
C ASN A 164 -4.62 4.95 1.62
N ARG A 165 -3.59 4.85 2.47
CA ARG A 165 -2.94 3.56 2.77
C ARG A 165 -3.91 2.58 3.42
N PHE A 166 -4.77 3.06 4.33
CA PHE A 166 -5.83 2.23 4.88
C PHE A 166 -6.79 1.73 3.80
N LEU A 167 -7.20 2.61 2.88
CA LEU A 167 -8.07 2.22 1.76
C LEU A 167 -7.40 1.25 0.77
N GLU A 168 -6.07 1.28 0.62
CA GLU A 168 -5.35 0.26 -0.16
C GLU A 168 -5.54 -1.14 0.47
N PHE A 169 -5.50 -1.25 1.80
CA PHE A 169 -5.80 -2.52 2.47
C PHE A 169 -7.25 -2.95 2.31
N ILE A 170 -8.19 -1.99 2.26
CA ILE A 170 -9.59 -2.27 1.93
C ILE A 170 -9.72 -2.74 0.47
N GLU A 171 -8.96 -2.15 -0.46
CA GLU A 171 -8.97 -2.55 -1.88
C GLU A 171 -8.53 -4.01 -2.07
N ASP A 172 -7.47 -4.42 -1.37
CA ASP A 172 -6.93 -5.78 -1.43
C ASP A 172 -7.95 -6.84 -1.00
N ILE A 173 -8.84 -6.52 -0.06
CA ILE A 173 -9.81 -7.48 0.50
C ILE A 173 -11.16 -7.49 -0.23
N LEU A 174 -11.38 -6.59 -1.19
CA LEU A 174 -12.64 -6.51 -1.94
C LEU A 174 -13.11 -7.85 -2.52
N PRO A 175 -12.24 -8.72 -3.09
CA PRO A 175 -12.66 -10.02 -3.61
C PRO A 175 -13.31 -10.95 -2.57
N SER A 176 -13.11 -10.67 -1.28
CA SER A 176 -13.69 -11.45 -0.16
C SER A 176 -15.09 -10.97 0.23
N LEU A 177 -15.52 -9.82 -0.26
CA LEU A 177 -16.84 -9.24 -0.01
C LEU A 177 -17.75 -9.44 -1.24
N SER A 178 -19.01 -9.79 -1.01
CA SER A 178 -19.97 -9.96 -2.10
C SER A 178 -20.65 -8.64 -2.44
N LYS A 179 -20.93 -8.42 -3.74
CA LYS A 179 -21.78 -7.32 -4.21
C LYS A 179 -23.25 -7.70 -4.37
N ASP A 180 -23.57 -8.99 -4.28
CA ASP A 180 -24.89 -9.52 -4.60
C ASP A 180 -25.87 -9.44 -3.41
N ARG A 181 -25.36 -9.07 -2.24
CA ARG A 181 -26.16 -8.82 -1.03
C ARG A 181 -25.52 -7.73 -0.18
N GLU A 182 -26.30 -7.17 0.74
CA GLU A 182 -25.80 -6.26 1.76
C GLU A 182 -24.69 -6.95 2.60
N GLN A 183 -23.55 -6.26 2.75
CA GLN A 183 -22.45 -6.69 3.62
C GLN A 183 -22.54 -5.97 4.96
N THR A 184 -22.46 -6.72 6.07
CA THR A 184 -22.43 -6.12 7.41
C THR A 184 -21.00 -5.93 7.89
N ILE A 185 -20.65 -4.71 8.28
CA ILE A 185 -19.32 -4.32 8.75
C ILE A 185 -19.44 -3.74 10.16
N ILE A 186 -18.57 -4.17 11.06
CA ILE A 186 -18.46 -3.58 12.41
C ILE A 186 -17.10 -2.93 12.58
N ASP A 187 -17.09 -1.70 13.07
CA ASP A 187 -15.88 -0.99 13.50
C ASP A 187 -15.89 -0.78 15.01
N PHE A 188 -15.01 -1.47 15.72
CA PHE A 188 -14.92 -1.40 17.16
C PHE A 188 -13.82 -0.45 17.64
N GLY A 189 -14.16 0.38 18.63
CA GLY A 189 -13.31 1.47 19.06
C GLY A 189 -13.20 2.51 17.94
N CYS A 190 -14.34 2.86 17.34
CA CYS A 190 -14.36 3.68 16.14
C CYS A 190 -13.90 5.13 16.42
N GLY A 191 -13.89 5.58 17.68
CA GLY A 191 -13.45 6.92 18.06
C GLY A 191 -14.12 8.01 17.23
N LYS A 192 -13.34 9.00 16.77
CA LYS A 192 -13.84 10.06 15.88
C LYS A 192 -14.11 9.59 14.43
N SER A 193 -13.92 8.30 14.15
CA SER A 193 -14.43 7.56 12.98
C SER A 193 -13.98 8.01 11.60
N TYR A 194 -12.90 8.78 11.47
CA TYR A 194 -12.44 9.24 10.15
C TYR A 194 -12.10 8.11 9.18
N LEU A 195 -11.50 7.02 9.67
CA LEU A 195 -11.20 5.83 8.84
C LEU A 195 -12.48 5.05 8.53
N THR A 196 -13.46 5.03 9.45
CA THR A 196 -14.81 4.49 9.21
C THR A 196 -15.52 5.23 8.09
N PHE A 197 -15.50 6.58 8.11
CA PHE A 197 -16.07 7.41 7.05
C PHE A 197 -15.36 7.20 5.71
N ALA A 198 -14.02 7.09 5.71
CA ALA A 198 -13.25 6.80 4.52
C ALA A 198 -13.61 5.43 3.92
N MET A 199 -13.70 4.40 4.77
CA MET A 199 -14.11 3.05 4.37
C MET A 199 -15.52 3.04 3.79
N TYR A 200 -16.48 3.68 4.45
CA TYR A 200 -17.85 3.78 3.97
C TYR A 200 -17.91 4.47 2.61
N TYR A 201 -17.27 5.65 2.48
CA TYR A 201 -17.19 6.39 1.22
C TYR A 201 -16.60 5.52 0.11
N TYR A 202 -15.48 4.86 0.38
CA TYR A 202 -14.82 4.02 -0.62
C TYR A 202 -15.68 2.82 -1.06
N LEU A 203 -16.21 2.06 -0.12
CA LEU A 203 -16.97 0.85 -0.42
C LEU A 203 -18.34 1.18 -1.06
N LYS A 204 -19.09 2.11 -0.46
CA LYS A 204 -20.45 2.46 -0.90
C LYS A 204 -20.44 3.41 -2.10
N VAL A 205 -19.74 4.53 -1.99
CA VAL A 205 -19.80 5.62 -2.99
C VAL A 205 -18.90 5.33 -4.19
N LEU A 206 -17.64 4.94 -3.97
CA LEU A 206 -16.69 4.73 -5.08
C LEU A 206 -16.81 3.34 -5.72
N LYS A 207 -17.02 2.29 -4.92
CA LYS A 207 -17.05 0.91 -5.42
C LYS A 207 -18.45 0.33 -5.58
N GLY A 208 -19.50 1.01 -5.09
CA GLY A 208 -20.89 0.61 -5.30
C GLY A 208 -21.31 -0.66 -4.55
N TYR A 209 -20.66 -1.01 -3.44
CA TYR A 209 -21.11 -2.11 -2.58
C TYR A 209 -22.37 -1.69 -1.82
N ASP A 210 -23.30 -2.63 -1.60
CA ASP A 210 -24.31 -2.44 -0.58
C ASP A 210 -23.76 -2.87 0.77
N ILE A 211 -23.63 -1.92 1.70
CA ILE A 211 -23.02 -2.15 3.01
C ILE A 211 -23.88 -1.53 4.10
N ARG A 212 -23.88 -2.18 5.27
CA ARG A 212 -24.32 -1.64 6.54
C ARG A 212 -23.12 -1.60 7.48
N VAL A 213 -22.75 -0.41 7.94
CA VAL A 213 -21.60 -0.20 8.82
C VAL A 213 -22.09 0.23 10.20
N ILE A 214 -21.59 -0.48 11.22
CA ILE A 214 -21.94 -0.27 12.63
C ILE A 214 -20.65 0.13 13.36
N GLY A 215 -20.57 1.38 13.81
CA GLY A 215 -19.48 1.86 14.66
C GLY A 215 -19.84 1.74 16.14
N LEU A 216 -18.94 1.21 16.95
CA LEU A 216 -19.12 1.06 18.39
C LEU A 216 -18.00 1.78 19.15
N ASP A 217 -18.38 2.59 20.13
CA ASP A 217 -17.48 3.26 21.07
C ASP A 217 -18.16 3.40 22.45
N LEU A 218 -17.37 3.65 23.49
CA LEU A 218 -17.86 3.83 24.86
C LEU A 218 -18.29 5.27 25.15
N LYS A 219 -17.85 6.24 24.33
CA LYS A 219 -18.07 7.67 24.58
C LYS A 219 -19.30 8.20 23.84
N GLU A 220 -20.33 8.54 24.60
CA GLU A 220 -21.60 9.03 24.08
C GLU A 220 -21.47 10.34 23.26
N ASP A 221 -20.64 11.28 23.70
CA ASP A 221 -20.37 12.53 22.98
C ASP A 221 -19.75 12.29 21.60
N VAL A 222 -18.83 11.32 21.52
CA VAL A 222 -18.19 10.88 20.27
C VAL A 222 -19.22 10.25 19.34
N ILE A 223 -20.07 9.36 19.85
CA ILE A 223 -21.12 8.68 19.08
C ILE A 223 -22.15 9.67 18.52
N ASN A 224 -22.59 10.62 19.34
CA ASN A 224 -23.55 11.64 18.91
C ASN A 224 -22.97 12.51 17.78
N ASN A 225 -21.70 12.91 17.89
CA ASN A 225 -21.02 13.65 16.84
C ASN A 225 -20.86 12.82 15.55
N CYS A 226 -20.46 11.55 15.65
CA CYS A 226 -20.31 10.68 14.49
C CYS A 226 -21.64 10.43 13.77
N ASN A 227 -22.76 10.26 14.49
CA ASN A 227 -24.10 10.15 13.89
C ASN A 227 -24.55 11.45 13.21
N ALA A 228 -24.25 12.61 13.78
CA ALA A 228 -24.54 13.90 13.14
C ALA A 228 -23.77 14.04 11.81
N LEU A 229 -22.46 13.74 11.81
CA LEU A 229 -21.64 13.75 10.60
C LEU A 229 -22.12 12.73 9.56
N ALA A 230 -22.48 11.51 9.97
CA ALA A 230 -23.03 10.51 9.06
C ALA A 230 -24.29 11.01 8.35
N LYS A 231 -25.16 11.72 9.07
CA LYS A 231 -26.36 12.35 8.51
C LYS A 231 -26.00 13.50 7.55
N ASP A 232 -25.06 14.37 7.92
CA ASP A 232 -24.63 15.50 7.09
C ASP A 232 -23.99 15.04 5.77
N TYR A 233 -23.32 13.89 5.77
CA TYR A 233 -22.75 13.27 4.57
C TYR A 233 -23.74 12.42 3.76
N GLY A 234 -24.96 12.20 4.25
CA GLY A 234 -25.96 11.33 3.62
C GLY A 234 -25.58 9.84 3.67
N TYR A 235 -24.90 9.41 4.73
CA TYR A 235 -24.45 8.02 4.91
C TYR A 235 -25.50 7.21 5.68
N ASP A 236 -26.65 6.97 5.04
CA ASP A 236 -27.84 6.40 5.69
C ASP A 236 -27.65 4.98 6.27
N LYS A 237 -26.64 4.24 5.81
CA LYS A 237 -26.30 2.90 6.29
C LYS A 237 -25.04 2.87 7.16
N LEU A 238 -24.62 4.03 7.68
CA LEU A 238 -23.56 4.15 8.67
C LEU A 238 -24.16 4.63 9.98
N ASN A 239 -24.17 3.77 11.00
CA ASN A 239 -24.75 4.09 12.29
C ASN A 239 -23.75 3.83 13.41
N PHE A 240 -23.74 4.73 14.40
CA PHE A 240 -22.86 4.64 15.56
C PHE A 240 -23.68 4.41 16.83
N TYR A 241 -23.21 3.53 17.70
CA TYR A 241 -23.88 3.18 18.95
C TYR A 241 -22.91 3.22 20.12
N VAL A 242 -23.42 3.63 21.29
CA VAL A 242 -22.69 3.50 22.55
C VAL A 242 -22.73 2.03 22.94
N GLY A 243 -21.57 1.38 23.02
CA GLY A 243 -21.53 -0.04 23.35
C GLY A 243 -20.12 -0.62 23.43
N ASP A 244 -19.99 -1.62 24.30
CA ASP A 244 -18.79 -2.46 24.41
C ASP A 244 -18.94 -3.71 23.53
N ILE A 245 -17.90 -4.03 22.74
CA ILE A 245 -17.85 -5.23 21.91
C ILE A 245 -18.08 -6.50 22.70
N ALA A 246 -17.62 -6.55 23.96
CA ALA A 246 -17.79 -7.74 24.80
C ALA A 246 -19.27 -8.05 25.08
N SER A 247 -20.14 -7.03 25.00
CA SER A 247 -21.57 -7.11 25.29
C SER A 247 -22.48 -7.01 24.06
N TYR A 248 -21.94 -6.65 22.90
CA TYR A 248 -22.72 -6.41 21.69
C TYR A 248 -23.27 -7.72 21.10
N LYS A 249 -24.60 -7.80 20.98
CA LYS A 249 -25.32 -9.02 20.54
C LYS A 249 -26.30 -8.78 19.40
N ASP A 250 -26.35 -7.57 18.84
CA ASP A 250 -27.38 -7.19 17.86
C ASP A 250 -27.08 -7.68 16.44
N VAL A 251 -26.12 -8.59 16.28
CA VAL A 251 -25.77 -9.25 15.03
C VAL A 251 -25.45 -10.73 15.25
N ASP A 252 -25.96 -11.58 14.36
CA ASP A 252 -25.66 -13.02 14.35
C ASP A 252 -24.51 -13.36 13.40
N ALA A 253 -24.27 -12.54 12.39
CA ALA A 253 -23.20 -12.70 11.42
C ALA A 253 -22.68 -11.34 10.93
N VAL A 254 -21.38 -11.29 10.66
CA VAL A 254 -20.69 -10.09 10.17
C VAL A 254 -19.81 -10.50 8.99
N ASP A 255 -19.70 -9.67 7.97
CA ASP A 255 -18.83 -9.94 6.82
C ASP A 255 -17.42 -9.42 7.06
N MET A 256 -17.29 -8.28 7.73
CA MET A 256 -16.01 -7.65 8.02
C MET A 256 -15.98 -7.02 9.41
N VAL A 257 -14.92 -7.27 10.17
CA VAL A 257 -14.64 -6.58 11.44
C VAL A 257 -13.40 -5.72 11.30
N VAL A 258 -13.51 -4.48 11.75
CA VAL A 258 -12.44 -3.49 11.81
C VAL A 258 -12.24 -3.10 13.27
N THR A 259 -10.99 -2.99 13.70
CA THR A 259 -10.64 -2.53 15.05
C THR A 259 -9.35 -1.75 14.98
N LEU A 260 -9.46 -0.42 14.94
CA LEU A 260 -8.31 0.47 14.65
C LEU A 260 -7.71 1.11 15.90
N HIS A 261 -8.53 1.27 16.95
CA HIS A 261 -8.12 1.93 18.19
C HIS A 261 -8.55 1.17 19.45
N ALA A 262 -9.01 -0.08 19.33
CA ALA A 262 -9.20 -0.90 20.51
C ALA A 262 -7.85 -1.14 21.18
N CYS A 263 -7.78 -0.94 22.49
CA CYS A 263 -6.56 -1.08 23.28
C CYS A 263 -6.60 -2.35 24.13
N ASP A 264 -5.42 -2.93 24.39
CA ASP A 264 -5.21 -4.09 25.26
C ASP A 264 -6.18 -5.24 24.92
N THR A 265 -6.85 -5.82 25.93
CA THR A 265 -7.76 -6.96 25.76
C THR A 265 -9.01 -6.64 24.94
N ALA A 266 -9.36 -5.37 24.74
CA ALA A 266 -10.48 -4.98 23.89
C ALA A 266 -10.26 -5.41 22.43
N THR A 267 -9.00 -5.41 21.96
CA THR A 267 -8.64 -6.00 20.65
C THR A 267 -8.93 -7.50 20.64
N ASP A 268 -8.61 -8.21 21.72
CA ASP A 268 -8.80 -9.67 21.79
C ASP A 268 -10.27 -10.07 21.79
N TYR A 269 -11.13 -9.32 22.49
CA TYR A 269 -12.58 -9.52 22.40
C TYR A 269 -13.11 -9.24 20.99
N ALA A 270 -12.62 -8.19 20.32
CA ALA A 270 -13.02 -7.89 18.95
C ALA A 270 -12.62 -9.01 17.98
N LEU A 271 -11.40 -9.53 18.08
CA LEU A 271 -10.92 -10.66 17.29
C LEU A 271 -11.73 -11.93 17.57
N ALA A 272 -11.97 -12.26 18.84
CA ALA A 272 -12.76 -13.41 19.23
C ALA A 272 -14.20 -13.34 18.70
N ASN A 273 -14.84 -12.18 18.82
CA ASN A 273 -16.20 -11.99 18.30
C ASN A 273 -16.24 -12.03 16.78
N ALA A 274 -15.23 -11.48 16.09
CA ALA A 274 -15.12 -11.61 14.64
C ALA A 274 -15.04 -13.07 14.19
N VAL A 275 -14.26 -13.90 14.91
CA VAL A 275 -14.19 -15.35 14.67
C VAL A 275 -15.56 -16.01 14.91
N LYS A 276 -16.22 -15.71 16.03
CA LYS A 276 -17.53 -16.27 16.40
C LYS A 276 -18.65 -15.91 15.42
N TRP A 277 -18.70 -14.65 14.97
CA TRP A 277 -19.62 -14.18 13.93
C TRP A 277 -19.28 -14.69 12.52
N GLY A 278 -18.14 -15.38 12.39
CA GLY A 278 -17.71 -15.98 11.14
C GLY A 278 -17.29 -14.97 10.09
N ALA A 279 -16.73 -13.83 10.52
CA ALA A 279 -16.26 -12.75 9.65
C ALA A 279 -15.40 -13.28 8.49
N LYS A 280 -15.62 -12.75 7.29
CA LYS A 280 -14.77 -13.09 6.13
C LYS A 280 -13.47 -12.33 6.15
N VAL A 281 -13.50 -11.10 6.69
CA VAL A 281 -12.35 -10.21 6.75
C VAL A 281 -12.22 -9.62 8.16
N ILE A 282 -11.00 -9.59 8.67
CA ILE A 282 -10.65 -8.95 9.93
C ILE A 282 -9.47 -8.00 9.65
N LEU A 283 -9.62 -6.72 9.99
CA LEU A 283 -8.53 -5.74 9.97
C LEU A 283 -8.37 -5.15 11.37
N SER A 284 -7.20 -5.36 11.98
CA SER A 284 -6.92 -4.94 13.35
C SER A 284 -5.63 -4.15 13.42
N VAL A 285 -5.68 -2.94 13.97
CA VAL A 285 -4.48 -2.13 14.30
C VAL A 285 -4.35 -2.09 15.83
N PRO A 286 -3.57 -3.01 16.42
CA PRO A 286 -3.41 -3.07 17.86
C PRO A 286 -2.58 -1.88 18.36
N CYS A 287 -3.15 -1.05 19.24
CA CYS A 287 -2.53 0.19 19.70
C CYS A 287 -1.60 -0.01 20.92
N CYS A 288 -2.14 -0.45 22.07
CA CYS A 288 -1.39 -0.62 23.32
C CYS A 288 -1.60 -2.03 23.88
N GLN A 289 -0.57 -2.65 24.46
CA GLN A 289 -0.63 -4.02 24.99
C GLN A 289 0.05 -4.11 26.36
N HIS A 290 -0.72 -4.46 27.39
CA HIS A 290 -0.23 -4.52 28.76
C HIS A 290 -0.33 -5.91 29.37
N GLU A 291 -1.22 -6.77 28.88
CA GLU A 291 -1.40 -8.14 29.40
C GLU A 291 -0.07 -8.91 29.42
N ALA A 292 0.56 -9.11 28.25
CA ALA A 292 1.83 -9.83 28.16
C ALA A 292 2.96 -9.13 28.94
N ASN A 293 3.02 -7.80 28.95
CA ASN A 293 4.10 -7.06 29.60
C ASN A 293 4.14 -7.29 31.12
N LYS A 294 2.99 -7.60 31.74
CA LYS A 294 2.87 -7.86 33.18
C LYS A 294 3.45 -9.22 33.57
N THR A 295 3.29 -10.25 32.73
CA THR A 295 3.59 -11.64 33.12
C THR A 295 4.74 -12.26 32.35
N ILE A 296 5.15 -11.68 31.21
CA ILE A 296 6.21 -12.22 30.37
C ILE A 296 7.50 -12.45 31.16
N ASP A 297 7.99 -13.67 31.08
CA ASP A 297 9.22 -14.09 31.74
C ASP A 297 9.91 -15.18 30.92
N ASN A 298 11.24 -15.11 30.84
CA ASN A 298 12.07 -16.11 30.16
C ASN A 298 13.55 -15.92 30.55
N GLU A 299 14.21 -17.00 30.99
CA GLU A 299 15.60 -16.92 31.47
C GLU A 299 16.59 -16.43 30.42
N ILE A 300 16.42 -16.86 29.16
CA ILE A 300 17.32 -16.51 28.05
C ILE A 300 17.14 -15.03 27.66
N LEU A 301 15.90 -14.53 27.68
CA LEU A 301 15.57 -13.17 27.26
C LEU A 301 15.65 -12.15 28.41
N LYS A 302 16.02 -12.57 29.62
CA LYS A 302 16.17 -11.69 30.79
C LYS A 302 17.01 -10.43 30.52
N PRO A 303 18.18 -10.49 29.84
CA PRO A 303 18.96 -9.29 29.53
C PRO A 303 18.23 -8.26 28.66
N VAL A 304 17.25 -8.69 27.84
CA VAL A 304 16.39 -7.79 27.07
C VAL A 304 15.29 -7.21 27.97
N MET A 305 14.71 -8.05 28.84
CA MET A 305 13.60 -7.67 29.72
C MET A 305 14.01 -6.76 30.87
N ASP A 306 15.29 -6.72 31.24
CA ASP A 306 15.84 -5.79 32.24
C ASP A 306 15.63 -4.30 31.86
N TYR A 307 15.48 -4.03 30.56
CA TYR A 307 15.18 -2.69 30.05
C TYR A 307 13.68 -2.56 29.75
N GLY A 308 12.96 -1.79 30.57
CA GLY A 308 11.50 -1.67 30.49
C GLY A 308 10.95 -1.35 29.08
N ILE A 309 11.60 -0.46 28.33
CA ILE A 309 11.20 -0.13 26.95
C ILE A 309 11.36 -1.31 25.98
N LEU A 310 12.39 -2.14 26.17
CA LEU A 310 12.60 -3.32 25.34
C LEU A 310 11.61 -4.43 25.72
N LYS A 311 11.36 -4.61 27.02
CA LYS A 311 10.32 -5.53 27.53
C LYS A 311 8.95 -5.20 26.96
N GLU A 312 8.56 -3.92 27.00
CA GLU A 312 7.28 -3.45 26.47
C GLU A 312 7.14 -3.73 24.97
N ARG A 313 8.16 -3.41 24.17
CA ARG A 313 8.17 -3.65 22.72
C ARG A 313 8.14 -5.14 22.40
N LEU A 314 8.88 -5.96 23.14
CA LEU A 314 8.90 -7.41 22.98
C LEU A 314 7.52 -8.00 23.29
N ALA A 315 6.93 -7.65 24.44
CA ALA A 315 5.59 -8.09 24.84
C ALA A 315 4.53 -7.70 23.79
N ALA A 316 4.63 -6.49 23.26
CA ALA A 316 3.80 -6.00 22.18
C ALA A 316 3.87 -6.88 20.92
N ILE A 317 5.08 -7.20 20.43
CA ILE A 317 5.29 -8.02 19.23
C ILE A 317 4.78 -9.44 19.46
N ILE A 318 5.05 -10.03 20.63
CA ILE A 318 4.58 -11.38 20.98
C ILE A 318 3.05 -11.44 21.02
N THR A 319 2.40 -10.42 21.58
CA THR A 319 0.94 -10.35 21.62
C THR A 319 0.37 -10.32 20.20
N ASP A 320 0.95 -9.52 19.30
CA ASP A 320 0.48 -9.42 17.91
C ASP A 320 0.76 -10.73 17.12
N ALA A 321 1.87 -11.41 17.40
CA ALA A 321 2.16 -12.74 16.87
C ALA A 321 1.17 -13.80 17.37
N SER A 322 0.83 -13.79 18.66
CA SER A 322 -0.17 -14.67 19.25
C SER A 322 -1.53 -14.46 18.58
N ARG A 323 -1.97 -13.20 18.42
CA ARG A 323 -3.20 -12.87 17.70
C ARG A 323 -3.22 -13.41 16.29
N ALA A 324 -2.13 -13.24 15.55
CA ALA A 324 -2.04 -13.76 14.19
C ALA A 324 -2.16 -15.30 14.16
N LYS A 325 -1.48 -16.00 15.07
CA LYS A 325 -1.53 -17.46 15.19
C LYS A 325 -2.91 -17.96 15.60
N MET A 326 -3.60 -17.25 16.49
CA MET A 326 -4.96 -17.60 16.90
C MET A 326 -5.97 -17.43 15.76
N LEU A 327 -5.80 -16.43 14.88
CA LEU A 327 -6.58 -16.32 13.65
C LEU A 327 -6.27 -17.44 12.66
N GLU A 328 -5.00 -17.80 12.47
CA GLU A 328 -4.61 -18.95 11.63
C GLU A 328 -5.21 -20.26 12.14
N ALA A 329 -5.19 -20.48 13.45
CA ALA A 329 -5.80 -21.63 14.11
C ALA A 329 -7.32 -21.70 13.85
N ASN A 330 -7.96 -20.56 13.63
CA ASN A 330 -9.39 -20.43 13.33
C ASN A 330 -9.71 -20.33 11.83
N GLY A 331 -8.75 -20.68 10.95
CA GLY A 331 -8.99 -20.82 9.50
C GLY A 331 -8.86 -19.53 8.69
N TYR A 332 -8.20 -18.51 9.24
CA TYR A 332 -7.88 -17.29 8.51
C TYR A 332 -6.48 -17.39 7.89
N ASP A 333 -6.35 -16.93 6.65
CA ASP A 333 -5.06 -16.56 6.08
C ASP A 333 -4.67 -15.21 6.67
N THR A 334 -3.68 -15.22 7.58
CA THR A 334 -3.30 -14.06 8.38
C THR A 334 -1.99 -13.43 7.91
N GLN A 335 -1.94 -12.10 7.93
CA GLN A 335 -0.76 -11.32 7.56
C GLN A 335 -0.57 -10.16 8.54
N ILE A 336 0.69 -9.90 8.89
CA ILE A 336 1.10 -8.71 9.64
C ILE A 336 1.74 -7.76 8.64
N LEU A 337 1.14 -6.59 8.47
CA LEU A 337 1.52 -5.59 7.47
C LEU A 337 1.97 -4.31 8.15
N GLU A 338 2.92 -3.61 7.53
CA GLU A 338 3.30 -2.27 7.98
C GLU A 338 2.20 -1.26 7.63
N PHE A 339 1.67 -0.59 8.65
CA PHE A 339 0.72 0.51 8.54
C PHE A 339 1.42 1.84 8.81
N ILE A 340 0.93 2.93 8.21
CA ILE A 340 1.53 4.25 8.42
C ILE A 340 1.21 4.72 9.83
N ASP A 341 2.29 5.10 10.53
CA ASP A 341 2.33 5.58 11.90
C ASP A 341 1.14 6.50 12.22
N MET A 342 0.36 6.12 13.23
CA MET A 342 -0.57 7.06 13.86
C MET A 342 0.31 8.02 14.63
N GLU A 343 0.13 9.33 14.47
CA GLU A 343 0.96 10.42 15.04
C GLU A 343 1.22 10.32 16.58
N HIS A 344 0.69 9.30 17.27
CA HIS A 344 0.82 9.04 18.69
C HIS A 344 1.03 7.54 19.08
N THR A 345 1.56 6.65 18.23
CA THR A 345 1.83 5.25 18.66
C THR A 345 3.10 4.68 18.05
N PRO A 346 4.08 4.16 18.83
CA PRO A 346 5.30 3.55 18.30
C PRO A 346 5.09 2.21 17.57
N LYS A 347 3.83 1.85 17.27
CA LYS A 347 3.39 0.62 16.61
C LYS A 347 2.78 0.93 15.26
N ASN A 348 3.36 0.30 14.23
CA ASN A 348 3.04 0.53 12.83
C ASN A 348 2.56 -0.76 12.16
N LEU A 349 1.76 -1.57 12.86
CA LEU A 349 1.35 -2.89 12.38
C LEU A 349 -0.17 -2.98 12.22
N LEU A 350 -0.60 -3.60 11.11
CA LEU A 350 -1.96 -4.02 10.88
C LEU A 350 -1.98 -5.55 10.73
N ILE A 351 -2.84 -6.21 11.51
CA ILE A 351 -3.17 -7.63 11.38
C ILE A 351 -4.35 -7.74 10.42
N ARG A 352 -4.14 -8.42 9.30
CA ARG A 352 -5.16 -8.76 8.30
C ARG A 352 -5.45 -10.25 8.36
N GLY A 353 -6.69 -10.63 8.63
CA GLY A 353 -7.16 -12.01 8.51
C GLY A 353 -8.23 -12.13 7.43
N VAL A 354 -8.05 -13.04 6.46
CA VAL A 354 -9.07 -13.36 5.46
C VAL A 354 -9.48 -14.81 5.61
N LYS A 355 -10.77 -15.07 5.83
CA LYS A 355 -11.28 -16.41 6.08
C LYS A 355 -11.19 -17.27 4.83
N ASN A 356 -10.53 -18.42 4.94
CA ASN A 356 -10.37 -19.34 3.83
C ASN A 356 -11.37 -20.50 3.97
N SER A 357 -12.43 -20.48 3.17
CA SER A 357 -13.49 -21.50 3.21
C SER A 357 -13.03 -22.92 2.89
N LYS A 358 -11.82 -23.09 2.35
CA LYS A 358 -11.24 -24.39 1.98
C LYS A 358 -10.22 -24.93 2.99
N LYS A 359 -9.86 -24.16 4.01
CA LYS A 359 -8.98 -24.61 5.09
C LYS A 359 -9.81 -24.93 6.33
N GLU A 360 -9.64 -26.12 6.87
CA GLU A 360 -9.94 -26.35 8.29
C GLU A 360 -8.92 -25.59 9.16
N GLY A 361 -9.31 -25.23 10.38
CA GLY A 361 -8.45 -24.49 11.31
C GLY A 361 -7.06 -25.12 11.45
N ASN A 362 -6.00 -24.29 11.39
CA ASN A 362 -4.63 -24.78 11.46
C ASN A 362 -4.26 -25.21 12.89
N LYS A 363 -4.47 -26.49 13.22
CA LYS A 363 -4.09 -27.05 14.53
C LYS A 363 -2.62 -26.85 14.88
N GLY A 364 -1.73 -26.78 13.87
CA GLY A 364 -0.32 -26.45 14.06
C GLY A 364 -0.10 -25.03 14.58
N ALA A 365 -0.87 -24.06 14.08
CA ALA A 365 -0.77 -22.66 14.53
C ALA A 365 -1.17 -22.51 16.02
N ARG A 366 -2.20 -23.24 16.47
CA ARG A 366 -2.57 -23.28 17.90
C ARG A 366 -1.44 -23.84 18.75
N LEU A 367 -0.85 -24.96 18.33
CA LEU A 367 0.26 -25.59 19.04
C LEU A 367 1.50 -24.68 19.11
N GLU A 368 1.84 -24.00 18.01
CA GLU A 368 2.93 -23.01 17.97
C GLU A 368 2.67 -21.86 18.95
N ASN A 369 1.45 -21.32 18.99
CA ASN A 369 1.05 -20.28 19.94
C ASN A 369 1.15 -20.76 21.39
N ASP A 370 0.62 -21.94 21.69
CA ASP A 370 0.60 -22.47 23.05
C ASP A 370 2.02 -22.80 23.54
N THR A 371 2.87 -23.31 22.64
CA THR A 371 4.31 -23.53 22.92
C THR A 371 5.02 -22.20 23.21
N MET A 372 4.79 -21.18 22.40
CA MET A 372 5.36 -19.83 22.61
C MET A 372 4.88 -19.24 23.96
N ASN A 373 3.59 -19.33 24.24
CA ASN A 373 3.01 -18.81 25.48
C ASN A 373 3.57 -19.53 26.71
N GLN A 374 3.70 -20.87 26.65
CA GLN A 374 4.31 -21.65 27.72
C GLN A 374 5.78 -21.26 27.96
N ALA A 375 6.56 -21.12 26.89
CA ALA A 375 7.99 -20.76 26.98
C ALA A 375 8.25 -19.34 27.52
N LEU A 376 7.23 -18.48 27.45
CA LEU A 376 7.31 -17.07 27.85
C LEU A 376 6.46 -16.75 29.10
N ASN A 377 5.90 -17.78 29.75
CA ASN A 377 5.02 -17.64 30.91
C ASN A 377 3.81 -16.71 30.66
N LEU A 378 3.13 -16.92 29.54
CA LEU A 378 1.97 -16.13 29.11
C LEU A 378 0.68 -16.94 29.16
N ASP A 379 -0.38 -16.28 29.63
CA ASP A 379 -1.77 -16.75 29.52
C ASP A 379 -2.62 -15.60 28.97
N LEU A 380 -2.64 -15.47 27.64
CA LEU A 380 -3.24 -14.34 26.93
C LEU A 380 -4.75 -14.51 26.74
N THR A 381 -5.48 -13.40 26.83
CA THR A 381 -6.94 -13.37 26.77
C THR A 381 -7.50 -14.01 25.50
N LEU A 382 -6.94 -13.73 24.32
CA LEU A 382 -7.44 -14.29 23.08
C LEU A 382 -7.38 -15.82 23.05
N SER A 383 -6.30 -16.41 23.57
CA SER A 383 -6.13 -17.88 23.64
C SER A 383 -7.20 -18.56 24.49
N ARG A 384 -7.76 -17.85 25.48
CA ARG A 384 -8.87 -18.34 26.32
C ARG A 384 -10.23 -18.17 25.64
N LEU A 385 -10.36 -17.20 24.74
CA LEU A 385 -11.63 -16.86 24.09
C LEU A 385 -11.96 -17.72 22.87
N ILE A 386 -10.94 -18.21 22.15
CA ILE A 386 -11.07 -18.99 20.90
C ILE A 386 -10.05 -20.12 20.76
#